data_AF-A0A2E4EX65-F1
#
_entry.id   AF-A0A2E4EX65-F1
#
_cell.length_a   1.000
_cell.length_b   1.000
_cell.length_c   1.000
_cell.angle_alpha   90.00
_cell.angle_beta   90.00
_cell.angle_gamma   90.00
#
_symmetry.space_group_name_H-M   'P 1'
#
loop_
_entity.id
_entity.type
_entity.pdbx_description
1 polymer ?
#
loop_
_entity_poly.entity_id
_entity_poly.type
_entity_poly.pdbx_seq_one_letter_code
_entity_poly.pdbx_strand_id
1 'polypeptide(L)'
;MGMSIRNNPRVYAAAGASIIAAAVATRYVAKWRKRKYMRRGEGIRDLGGGQVFIGLDLTDPYASSSRPCDYAILDTDLNCNFGLWDYNVGGASIIPQPALGRSFILAIDGPQGLAGEPDANVRISEKLVNAPGRTPYFLKLEGKPYQGLIQGSVNLFHKLVTSGSRFRLLGLDGVPVSDTTLIEVYPGGAWKILSKGNLPAKRTVSGRYRRAELLTQLGVKFASSDLPTNDQLDATLAAWVAYKFWIGESSIEGTAPEMDELNSIIREGYIVMPTLSSGEVHNDIEEVAPV
;
A
#
# COMPACT_ATOMS: atom_id res chain seq x y z
N MET A 1 -57.76 13.35 7.53
CA MET A 1 -56.91 14.32 8.23
C MET A 1 -55.50 14.23 7.67
N GLY A 2 -55.15 15.12 6.72
CA GLY A 2 -53.80 15.18 6.16
C GLY A 2 -53.08 16.42 6.69
N MET A 3 -52.01 16.23 7.47
CA MET A 3 -51.12 17.33 7.87
C MET A 3 -50.11 17.58 6.75
N SER A 4 -50.22 18.75 6.12
CA SER A 4 -49.22 19.29 5.20
C SER A 4 -48.06 19.86 6.01
N ILE A 5 -46.89 19.20 5.93
CA ILE A 5 -45.64 19.72 6.49
C ILE A 5 -45.14 20.83 5.56
N ARG A 6 -45.27 22.08 5.98
CA ARG A 6 -44.70 23.23 5.26
C ARG A 6 -43.18 23.24 5.43
N ASN A 7 -42.48 23.12 4.30
CA ASN A 7 -41.02 23.25 4.21
C ASN A 7 -40.59 24.65 4.68
N ASN A 8 -39.90 24.72 5.83
CA ASN A 8 -39.33 25.95 6.34
C ASN A 8 -37.89 26.12 5.80
N PRO A 9 -37.63 27.07 4.89
CA PRO A 9 -36.31 27.25 4.26
C PRO A 9 -35.20 27.61 5.25
N ARG A 10 -35.52 28.08 6.46
CA ARG A 10 -34.53 28.35 7.51
C ARG A 10 -33.89 27.09 8.08
N VAL A 11 -34.60 25.95 8.08
CA VAL A 11 -34.09 24.67 8.58
C VAL A 11 -33.03 24.09 7.62
N TYR A 12 -33.26 24.24 6.31
CA TYR A 12 -32.31 23.78 5.28
C TYR A 12 -31.02 24.60 5.24
N ALA A 13 -31.10 25.92 5.47
CA ALA A 13 -29.93 26.79 5.55
C ALA A 13 -29.03 26.44 6.74
N ALA A 14 -29.62 26.14 7.91
CA ALA A 14 -28.88 25.75 9.10
C ALA A 14 -28.21 24.36 8.96
N ALA A 15 -28.91 23.40 8.34
CA ALA A 15 -28.35 22.08 8.05
C ALA A 15 -27.18 22.15 7.05
N GLY A 16 -27.32 22.92 5.97
CA GLY A 16 -26.24 23.13 4.98
C GLY A 16 -25.00 23.80 5.57
N ALA A 17 -25.17 24.82 6.40
CA ALA A 17 -24.05 25.48 7.09
C ALA A 17 -23.32 24.53 8.07
N SER A 18 -24.06 23.64 8.73
CA SER A 18 -23.50 22.68 9.68
C SER A 18 -22.68 21.58 8.99
N ILE A 19 -23.12 21.11 7.83
CA ILE A 19 -22.38 20.13 7.01
C ILE A 19 -21.09 20.73 6.46
N ILE A 20 -21.13 21.97 5.98
CA ILE A 20 -19.92 22.67 5.48
C ILE A 20 -18.95 22.94 6.63
N ALA A 21 -19.44 23.38 7.79
CA ALA A 21 -18.60 23.59 8.97
C ALA A 21 -17.95 22.29 9.46
N ALA A 22 -18.69 21.18 9.47
CA ALA A 22 -18.15 19.85 9.78
C ALA A 22 -17.06 19.46 8.78
N ALA A 23 -17.31 19.57 7.47
CA ALA A 23 -16.33 19.22 6.44
C ALA A 23 -15.05 20.08 6.52
N VAL A 24 -15.17 21.38 6.79
CA VAL A 24 -14.04 22.30 6.99
C VAL A 24 -13.29 21.95 8.27
N ALA A 25 -13.99 21.66 9.37
CA ALA A 25 -13.38 21.22 10.63
C ALA A 25 -12.63 19.90 10.46
N THR A 26 -13.20 18.90 9.77
CA THR A 26 -12.52 17.62 9.49
C THR A 26 -11.26 17.83 8.66
N ARG A 27 -11.32 18.70 7.64
CA ARG A 27 -10.15 19.05 6.80
C ARG A 27 -9.09 19.83 7.58
N TYR A 28 -9.50 20.71 8.48
CA TYR A 28 -8.60 21.48 9.34
C TYR A 28 -7.95 20.61 10.43
N VAL A 29 -8.71 19.69 11.04
CA VAL A 29 -8.21 18.70 12.01
C VAL A 29 -7.25 17.73 11.34
N ALA A 30 -7.53 17.28 10.11
CA ALA A 30 -6.60 16.45 9.33
C ALA A 30 -5.28 17.19 9.04
N LYS A 31 -5.36 18.47 8.62
CA LYS A 31 -4.18 19.31 8.36
C LYS A 31 -3.40 19.66 9.63
N TRP A 32 -4.08 19.88 10.75
CA TRP A 32 -3.45 20.14 12.05
C TRP A 32 -2.79 18.89 12.63
N ARG A 33 -3.43 17.71 12.51
CA ARG A 33 -2.81 16.42 12.81
C ARG A 33 -1.54 16.25 11.97
N LYS A 34 -1.61 16.42 10.64
CA LYS A 34 -0.43 16.36 9.75
C LYS A 34 0.73 17.25 10.22
N ARG A 35 0.46 18.50 10.63
CA ARG A 35 1.50 19.43 11.15
C ARG A 35 2.06 19.05 12.52
N LYS A 36 1.22 18.52 13.42
CA LYS A 36 1.66 18.07 14.75
C LYS A 36 2.49 16.79 14.67
N TYR A 37 2.23 15.94 13.67
CA TYR A 37 3.01 14.73 13.40
C TYR A 37 4.39 15.01 12.80
N MET A 38 4.51 15.99 11.89
CA MET A 38 5.83 16.43 11.38
C MET A 38 6.76 16.95 12.48
N ARG A 39 6.20 17.55 13.54
CA ARG A 39 6.97 18.01 14.72
C ARG A 39 7.30 16.91 15.74
N ARG A 40 6.71 15.71 15.61
CA ARG A 40 6.99 14.55 16.49
C ARG A 40 7.98 13.56 15.88
N GLY A 41 8.40 13.76 14.62
CA GLY A 41 9.49 13.01 13.99
C GLY A 41 10.88 13.29 14.56
N GLU A 42 11.04 14.35 15.37
CA GLU A 42 12.31 14.65 16.09
C GLU A 42 12.43 13.90 17.43
N GLY A 43 11.41 13.14 17.84
CA GLY A 43 11.45 12.30 19.03
C GLY A 43 12.11 10.95 18.76
N ILE A 44 13.45 10.96 18.74
CA ILE A 44 14.40 9.83 18.86
C ILE A 44 13.71 8.46 19.12
N ARG A 45 13.62 7.64 18.07
CA ARG A 45 13.48 6.17 18.16
C ARG A 45 14.87 5.51 18.07
N ASP A 46 15.85 6.02 18.82
CA ASP A 46 17.15 5.35 19.02
C ASP A 46 17.02 4.20 20.03
N LEU A 47 16.30 3.16 19.62
CA LEU A 47 16.53 1.82 20.16
C LEU A 47 17.12 0.98 19.03
N GLY A 48 18.42 1.18 18.79
CA GLY A 48 19.38 0.18 18.30
C GLY A 48 19.23 -0.41 16.90
N GLY A 49 18.22 -0.06 16.10
CA GLY A 49 17.98 -0.73 14.82
C GLY A 49 17.69 0.15 13.60
N GLY A 50 17.29 1.40 13.77
CA GLY A 50 16.75 2.19 12.64
C GLY A 50 15.43 1.61 12.09
N GLN A 51 14.75 2.40 11.25
CA GLN A 51 13.53 1.98 10.55
C GLN A 51 13.90 1.21 9.27
N VAL A 52 13.15 0.16 8.95
CA VAL A 52 13.23 -0.52 7.65
C VAL A 52 11.87 -0.61 6.98
N PHE A 53 11.90 -0.85 5.67
CA PHE A 53 10.73 -1.00 4.84
C PHE A 53 10.87 -2.31 4.08
N ILE A 54 9.92 -3.21 4.27
CA ILE A 54 9.94 -4.54 3.68
C ILE A 54 8.83 -4.56 2.63
N GLY A 55 9.18 -4.85 1.40
CA GLY A 55 8.22 -5.07 0.32
C GLY A 55 8.19 -6.53 -0.06
N LEU A 56 7.00 -7.09 -0.23
CA LEU A 56 6.78 -8.50 -0.55
C LEU A 56 5.95 -8.61 -1.83
N ASP A 57 6.49 -9.29 -2.85
CA ASP A 57 5.74 -9.68 -4.05
C ASP A 57 5.20 -11.10 -3.87
N LEU A 58 3.89 -11.21 -3.67
CA LEU A 58 3.26 -12.51 -3.39
C LEU A 58 3.15 -13.36 -4.65
N THR A 59 3.39 -14.64 -4.46
CA THR A 59 3.13 -15.67 -5.45
C THR A 59 1.84 -16.40 -5.11
N ASP A 60 1.22 -17.05 -6.09
CA ASP A 60 0.05 -17.89 -5.82
C ASP A 60 0.50 -19.13 -5.01
N PRO A 61 0.13 -19.23 -3.72
CA PRO A 61 0.62 -20.33 -2.88
C PRO A 61 -0.08 -21.66 -3.19
N TYR A 62 -1.18 -21.64 -3.95
CA TYR A 62 -1.98 -22.81 -4.31
C TYR A 62 -1.72 -23.28 -5.75
N ALA A 63 -0.79 -22.64 -6.47
CA ALA A 63 -0.35 -23.10 -7.78
C ALA A 63 0.29 -24.51 -7.68
N SER A 64 0.14 -25.32 -8.73
CA SER A 64 0.72 -26.67 -8.82
C SER A 64 2.24 -26.70 -8.62
N SER A 65 2.90 -25.57 -8.90
CA SER A 65 4.32 -25.35 -8.66
C SER A 65 4.49 -23.99 -8.01
N SER A 66 4.05 -23.91 -6.75
CA SER A 66 4.27 -22.73 -5.92
C SER A 66 5.76 -22.45 -5.78
N ARG A 67 6.14 -21.18 -5.92
CA ARG A 67 7.51 -20.70 -5.76
C ARG A 67 7.59 -19.75 -4.57
N PRO A 68 8.77 -19.58 -3.94
CA PRO A 68 8.95 -18.59 -2.90
C PRO A 68 8.56 -17.18 -3.37
N CYS A 69 8.07 -16.37 -2.44
CA CYS A 69 7.81 -14.95 -2.66
C CYS A 69 9.13 -14.18 -2.62
N ASP A 70 9.29 -13.21 -3.51
CA ASP A 70 10.42 -12.29 -3.49
C ASP A 70 10.15 -11.18 -2.47
N TYR A 71 11.14 -10.84 -1.65
CA TYR A 71 11.08 -9.65 -0.81
C TYR A 71 12.27 -8.73 -1.05
N ALA A 72 12.05 -7.45 -0.78
CA ALA A 72 13.08 -6.43 -0.71
C ALA A 72 13.05 -5.75 0.66
N ILE A 73 14.22 -5.42 1.21
CA ILE A 73 14.38 -4.61 2.41
C ILE A 73 15.08 -3.32 2.00
N LEU A 74 14.48 -2.19 2.32
CA LEU A 74 15.11 -0.87 2.28
C LEU A 74 15.38 -0.38 3.69
N ASP A 75 16.55 0.20 3.91
CA ASP A 75 16.81 1.07 5.06
C ASP A 75 16.40 2.53 4.77
N THR A 76 16.67 3.43 5.71
CA THR A 76 16.40 4.87 5.57
C THR A 76 17.29 5.56 4.53
N ASP A 77 18.41 4.96 4.15
CA ASP A 77 19.32 5.45 3.11
C ASP A 77 19.04 4.83 1.73
N LEU A 78 17.93 4.07 1.65
CA LEU A 78 17.42 3.35 0.49
C LEU A 78 18.38 2.29 -0.07
N ASN A 79 19.21 1.69 0.78
CA ASN A 79 19.99 0.51 0.41
C ASN A 79 19.07 -0.71 0.34
N CYS A 80 19.06 -1.38 -0.81
CA CYS A 80 18.17 -2.49 -1.12
C CYS A 80 18.87 -3.84 -0.98
N ASN A 81 18.27 -4.72 -0.19
CA ASN A 81 18.67 -6.13 -0.09
C ASN A 81 17.49 -7.03 -0.46
N PHE A 82 17.78 -8.12 -1.17
CA PHE A 82 16.79 -9.09 -1.59
C PHE A 82 16.83 -10.36 -0.75
N GLY A 83 15.72 -11.07 -0.74
CA GLY A 83 15.68 -12.47 -0.33
C GLY A 83 14.37 -13.14 -0.74
N LEU A 84 14.22 -14.37 -0.29
CA LEU A 84 13.06 -15.20 -0.57
C LEU A 84 12.35 -15.56 0.72
N TRP A 85 11.04 -15.62 0.67
CA TRP A 85 10.20 -16.12 1.75
C TRP A 85 9.29 -17.23 1.23
N ASP A 86 9.37 -18.40 1.85
CA ASP A 86 8.44 -19.48 1.60
C ASP A 86 7.09 -19.13 2.22
N TYR A 87 6.05 -19.08 1.40
CA TYR A 87 4.72 -18.69 1.86
C TYR A 87 4.29 -19.54 3.05
N ASN A 88 3.96 -18.87 4.14
CA ASN A 88 3.37 -19.45 5.32
C ASN A 88 2.16 -18.60 5.72
N VAL A 89 0.97 -19.19 5.74
CA VAL A 89 -0.27 -18.46 6.05
C VAL A 89 -0.25 -17.79 7.42
N GLY A 90 0.51 -18.32 8.39
CA GLY A 90 0.68 -17.72 9.71
C GLY A 90 1.74 -16.62 9.78
N GLY A 91 2.40 -16.29 8.67
CA GLY A 91 3.46 -15.27 8.62
C GLY A 91 4.77 -15.70 9.28
N ALA A 92 4.98 -17.00 9.53
CA ALA A 92 6.23 -17.48 10.11
C ALA A 92 7.43 -17.04 9.24
N SER A 93 8.44 -16.43 9.87
CA SER A 93 9.65 -15.92 9.20
C SER A 93 9.41 -14.86 8.10
N ILE A 94 8.22 -14.25 8.03
CA ILE A 94 7.93 -13.19 7.05
C ILE A 94 8.78 -11.93 7.27
N ILE A 95 9.20 -11.70 8.52
CA ILE A 95 10.18 -10.67 8.82
C ILE A 95 11.58 -11.26 8.67
N PRO A 96 12.36 -10.79 7.69
CA PRO A 96 13.68 -11.34 7.41
C PRO A 96 14.67 -11.01 8.54
N GLN A 97 15.70 -11.85 8.70
CA GLN A 97 16.72 -11.73 9.75
C GLN A 97 17.30 -10.29 9.89
N PRO A 98 17.67 -9.59 8.79
CA PRO A 98 18.19 -8.22 8.89
C PRO A 98 17.20 -7.16 9.42
N ALA A 99 15.91 -7.52 9.54
CA ALA A 99 14.84 -6.67 10.06
C ALA A 99 14.39 -7.07 11.48
N LEU A 100 14.91 -8.15 12.06
CA LEU A 100 14.58 -8.55 13.43
C LEU A 100 15.16 -7.55 14.44
N GLY A 101 14.36 -7.19 15.46
CA GLY A 101 14.72 -6.19 16.46
C GLY A 101 14.63 -4.73 15.99
N ARG A 102 14.30 -4.48 14.72
CA ARG A 102 14.16 -3.14 14.13
C ARG A 102 12.69 -2.71 14.03
N SER A 103 12.45 -1.41 13.96
CA SER A 103 11.13 -0.90 13.57
C SER A 103 10.95 -1.14 12.07
N PHE A 104 9.77 -1.61 11.64
CA PHE A 104 9.53 -1.95 10.25
C PHE A 104 8.13 -1.53 9.78
N ILE A 105 7.97 -1.38 8.47
CA ILE A 105 6.68 -1.40 7.78
C ILE A 105 6.76 -2.50 6.73
N LEU A 106 5.83 -3.45 6.79
CA LEU A 106 5.67 -4.51 5.80
C LEU A 106 4.59 -4.09 4.78
N ALA A 107 5.00 -3.91 3.54
CA ALA A 107 4.14 -3.68 2.38
C ALA A 107 4.00 -4.97 1.57
N ILE A 108 2.77 -5.40 1.34
CA ILE A 108 2.48 -6.62 0.60
C ILE A 108 1.77 -6.27 -0.71
N ASP A 109 2.29 -6.77 -1.83
CA ASP A 109 1.59 -6.78 -3.12
C ASP A 109 0.56 -7.92 -3.13
N GLY A 110 -0.64 -7.58 -2.67
CA GLY A 110 -1.77 -8.49 -2.66
C GLY A 110 -2.91 -7.94 -1.81
N PRO A 111 -4.16 -8.32 -2.13
CA PRO A 111 -5.33 -7.76 -1.46
C PRO A 111 -5.39 -8.16 0.01
N GLN A 112 -5.57 -7.18 0.90
CA GLN A 112 -5.71 -7.44 2.34
C GLN A 112 -7.08 -8.01 2.74
N GLY A 113 -8.10 -7.84 1.89
CA GLY A 113 -9.48 -8.15 2.23
C GLY A 113 -10.38 -8.34 1.02
N LEU A 114 -11.66 -8.54 1.28
CA LEU A 114 -12.74 -8.66 0.30
C LEU A 114 -13.66 -7.45 0.33
N ALA A 115 -14.51 -7.26 -0.69
CA ALA A 115 -15.48 -6.17 -0.67
C ALA A 115 -16.39 -6.21 0.57
N GLY A 116 -16.76 -5.03 1.06
CA GLY A 116 -17.53 -4.83 2.30
C GLY A 116 -19.03 -5.08 2.16
N GLU A 117 -19.59 -4.90 0.95
CA GLU A 117 -21.03 -5.05 0.70
C GLU A 117 -21.35 -6.35 -0.03
N PRO A 118 -22.40 -7.11 0.35
CA PRO A 118 -22.74 -8.42 -0.23
C PRO A 118 -22.89 -8.46 -1.77
N ASP A 119 -23.32 -7.36 -2.37
CA ASP A 119 -23.52 -7.21 -3.82
C ASP A 119 -22.28 -6.66 -4.56
N ALA A 120 -21.23 -6.27 -3.83
CA ALA A 120 -20.03 -5.70 -4.41
C ALA A 120 -19.13 -6.77 -5.03
N ASN A 121 -18.70 -6.49 -6.26
CA ASN A 121 -17.85 -7.37 -7.07
C ASN A 121 -16.34 -7.07 -6.94
N VAL A 122 -15.97 -6.00 -6.24
CA VAL A 122 -14.61 -5.47 -6.13
C VAL A 122 -14.57 -4.42 -5.00
N ARG A 123 -13.48 -4.36 -4.23
CA ARG A 123 -13.28 -3.37 -3.15
C ARG A 123 -13.24 -1.94 -3.67
N ILE A 124 -13.50 -0.97 -2.80
CA ILE A 124 -13.46 0.45 -3.15
C ILE A 124 -12.04 0.87 -3.52
N SER A 125 -11.03 0.44 -2.76
CA SER A 125 -9.62 0.74 -3.03
C SER A 125 -9.18 0.27 -4.41
N GLU A 126 -9.52 -0.96 -4.78
CA GLU A 126 -9.23 -1.55 -6.10
C GLU A 126 -9.86 -0.77 -7.25
N LYS A 127 -11.10 -0.29 -7.09
CA LYS A 127 -11.76 0.58 -8.09
C LYS A 127 -11.00 1.89 -8.26
N LEU A 128 -10.60 2.52 -7.15
CA LEU A 128 -9.93 3.82 -7.15
C LEU A 128 -8.56 3.78 -7.85
N VAL A 129 -7.77 2.73 -7.60
CA VAL A 129 -6.44 2.56 -8.20
C VAL A 129 -6.46 1.78 -9.52
N ASN A 130 -7.64 1.34 -9.97
CA ASN A 130 -7.84 0.47 -11.13
C ASN A 130 -6.98 -0.81 -11.07
N ALA A 131 -6.98 -1.47 -9.90
CA ALA A 131 -6.30 -2.73 -9.70
C ALA A 131 -6.99 -3.86 -10.50
N PRO A 132 -6.23 -4.79 -11.10
CA PRO A 132 -6.81 -5.90 -11.87
C PRO A 132 -7.38 -6.99 -10.97
N GLY A 133 -6.90 -7.10 -9.72
CA GLY A 133 -7.47 -7.96 -8.70
C GLY A 133 -8.90 -7.53 -8.44
N ARG A 134 -9.85 -8.46 -8.61
CA ARG A 134 -11.25 -8.24 -8.25
C ARG A 134 -11.54 -9.05 -7.01
N THR A 135 -11.67 -8.39 -5.87
CA THR A 135 -12.03 -9.03 -4.60
C THR A 135 -13.51 -8.79 -4.28
N PRO A 136 -14.42 -9.66 -4.78
CA PRO A 136 -15.84 -9.58 -4.44
C PRO A 136 -16.09 -9.92 -2.97
N TYR A 137 -17.28 -9.64 -2.47
CA TYR A 137 -17.68 -10.01 -1.11
C TYR A 137 -17.56 -11.52 -0.84
N PHE A 138 -17.95 -12.34 -1.81
CA PHE A 138 -17.78 -13.79 -1.76
C PHE A 138 -16.72 -14.22 -2.77
N LEU A 139 -15.59 -14.70 -2.26
CA LEU A 139 -14.54 -15.26 -3.09
C LEU A 139 -15.01 -16.61 -3.64
N LYS A 140 -15.55 -16.60 -4.87
CA LYS A 140 -15.82 -17.85 -5.61
C LYS A 140 -14.49 -18.33 -6.18
N LEU A 141 -14.02 -19.49 -5.73
CA LEU A 141 -12.67 -20.02 -5.96
C LEU A 141 -12.48 -20.80 -7.26
N GLU A 142 -13.50 -20.93 -8.10
CA GLU A 142 -13.41 -21.77 -9.30
C GLU A 142 -13.11 -20.95 -10.58
N GLY A 143 -12.04 -21.33 -11.28
CA GLY A 143 -11.80 -21.03 -12.69
C GLY A 143 -11.41 -19.60 -13.06
N LYS A 144 -11.07 -18.72 -12.10
CA LYS A 144 -10.65 -17.34 -12.40
C LYS A 144 -9.14 -17.13 -12.20
N PRO A 145 -8.51 -16.28 -13.04
CA PRO A 145 -7.13 -15.86 -12.82
C PRO A 145 -6.90 -15.30 -11.41
N TYR A 146 -5.72 -15.55 -10.85
CA TYR A 146 -5.24 -15.00 -9.57
C TYR A 146 -6.01 -15.44 -8.31
N GLN A 147 -6.96 -16.37 -8.40
CA GLN A 147 -7.76 -16.79 -7.23
C GLN A 147 -6.91 -17.27 -6.06
N GLY A 148 -5.89 -18.10 -6.33
CA GLY A 148 -5.03 -18.61 -5.28
C GLY A 148 -4.18 -17.52 -4.64
N LEU A 149 -3.64 -16.58 -5.44
CA LEU A 149 -2.96 -15.38 -4.93
C LEU A 149 -3.88 -14.53 -4.05
N ILE A 150 -5.11 -14.26 -4.50
CA ILE A 150 -6.09 -13.47 -3.74
C ILE A 150 -6.43 -14.17 -2.42
N GLN A 151 -6.76 -15.46 -2.48
CA GLN A 151 -7.09 -16.25 -1.29
C GLN A 151 -5.91 -16.29 -0.30
N GLY A 152 -4.70 -16.52 -0.81
CA GLY A 152 -3.48 -16.56 -0.02
C GLY A 152 -3.21 -15.23 0.66
N SER A 153 -3.30 -14.13 -0.08
CA SER A 153 -3.06 -12.78 0.46
C SER A 153 -4.07 -12.41 1.54
N VAL A 154 -5.37 -12.57 1.29
CA VAL A 154 -6.43 -12.26 2.25
C VAL A 154 -6.29 -13.08 3.54
N ASN A 155 -6.00 -14.39 3.40
CA ASN A 155 -5.76 -15.25 4.55
C ASN A 155 -4.52 -14.83 5.34
N LEU A 156 -3.44 -14.47 4.64
CA LEU A 156 -2.20 -14.00 5.25
C LEU A 156 -2.45 -12.72 6.05
N PHE A 157 -3.10 -11.71 5.48
CA PHE A 157 -3.40 -10.46 6.19
C PHE A 157 -4.24 -10.71 7.44
N HIS A 158 -5.31 -11.51 7.35
CA HIS A 158 -6.12 -11.88 8.50
C HIS A 158 -5.28 -12.56 9.59
N LYS A 159 -4.42 -13.52 9.23
CA LYS A 159 -3.55 -14.20 10.20
C LYS A 159 -2.50 -13.28 10.80
N LEU A 160 -1.89 -12.38 10.02
CA LEU A 160 -0.93 -11.42 10.53
C LEU A 160 -1.56 -10.53 11.62
N VAL A 161 -2.74 -9.95 11.35
CA VAL A 161 -3.40 -9.05 12.32
C VAL A 161 -3.97 -9.77 13.54
N THR A 162 -4.33 -11.05 13.42
CA THR A 162 -4.86 -11.86 14.54
C THR A 162 -3.78 -12.60 15.34
N SER A 163 -2.57 -12.73 14.81
CA SER A 163 -1.46 -13.46 15.46
C SER A 163 -0.71 -12.68 16.56
N GLY A 164 -1.01 -11.39 16.74
CA GLY A 164 -0.46 -10.58 17.83
C GLY A 164 -0.30 -9.10 17.48
N SER A 165 0.23 -8.32 18.42
CA SER A 165 0.29 -6.85 18.34
C SER A 165 1.33 -6.28 17.37
N ARG A 166 2.15 -7.13 16.73
CA ARG A 166 3.27 -6.72 15.89
C ARG A 166 2.82 -6.19 14.52
N PHE A 167 1.76 -6.75 13.95
CA PHE A 167 1.25 -6.40 12.63
C PHE A 167 0.01 -5.52 12.78
N ARG A 168 0.20 -4.21 12.67
CA ARG A 168 -0.84 -3.20 12.83
C ARG A 168 -1.25 -2.70 11.46
N LEU A 169 -2.31 -3.29 10.93
CA LEU A 169 -2.84 -2.95 9.61
C LEU A 169 -3.42 -1.54 9.61
N LEU A 170 -3.08 -0.75 8.59
CA LEU A 170 -3.55 0.64 8.45
C LEU A 170 -5.08 0.73 8.53
N GLY A 171 -5.59 1.48 9.51
CA GLY A 171 -7.01 1.78 9.67
C GLY A 171 -7.84 0.73 10.41
N LEU A 172 -7.38 -0.53 10.49
CA LEU A 172 -8.08 -1.59 11.23
C LEU A 172 -8.14 -1.20 12.71
N ASP A 173 -9.32 -1.28 13.33
CA ASP A 173 -9.57 -0.85 14.71
C ASP A 173 -9.07 0.59 15.01
N GLY A 174 -9.08 1.46 14.00
CA GLY A 174 -8.63 2.83 14.14
C GLY A 174 -7.11 3.00 14.26
N VAL A 175 -6.30 2.00 13.90
CA VAL A 175 -4.84 2.11 13.87
C VAL A 175 -4.42 3.34 13.03
N PRO A 176 -3.76 4.34 13.65
CA PRO A 176 -3.36 5.54 12.95
C PRO A 176 -2.06 5.30 12.15
N VAL A 177 -1.81 6.18 11.18
CA VAL A 177 -0.61 6.16 10.30
C VAL A 177 0.70 6.04 11.09
N SER A 178 0.84 6.69 12.25
CA SER A 178 2.07 6.68 13.06
C SER A 178 2.42 5.32 13.67
N ASP A 179 1.43 4.44 13.70
CA ASP A 179 1.42 3.18 14.43
C ASP A 179 1.31 1.98 13.49
N THR A 180 1.08 2.24 12.21
CA THR A 180 0.98 1.25 11.14
C THR A 180 2.30 0.54 10.92
N THR A 181 2.26 -0.79 10.88
CA THR A 181 3.41 -1.65 10.53
C THR A 181 3.10 -2.62 9.39
N LEU A 182 1.85 -2.65 8.91
CA LEU A 182 1.38 -3.49 7.82
C LEU A 182 0.50 -2.67 6.87
N ILE A 183 0.81 -2.72 5.58
CA ILE A 183 0.05 -2.05 4.52
C ILE A 183 -0.10 -2.93 3.29
N GLU A 184 -1.20 -2.75 2.57
CA GLU A 184 -1.36 -3.23 1.19
C GLU A 184 -0.83 -2.17 0.23
N VAL A 185 -0.14 -2.62 -0.82
CA VAL A 185 0.35 -1.80 -1.92
C VAL A 185 0.00 -2.43 -3.26
N TYR A 186 0.04 -1.64 -4.33
CA TYR A 186 -0.19 -2.11 -5.69
C TYR A 186 0.92 -1.60 -6.64
N PRO A 187 2.06 -2.32 -6.77
CA PRO A 187 3.17 -1.96 -7.64
C PRO A 187 2.76 -1.69 -9.09
N GLY A 188 1.80 -2.45 -9.62
CA GLY A 188 1.29 -2.25 -10.98
C GLY A 188 0.70 -0.85 -11.22
N GLY A 189 0.06 -0.25 -10.22
CA GLY A 189 -0.43 1.12 -10.27
C GLY A 189 0.67 2.13 -9.94
N ALA A 190 1.52 1.82 -8.96
CA ALA A 190 2.63 2.69 -8.56
C ALA A 190 3.62 2.90 -9.72
N TRP A 191 3.93 1.87 -10.51
CA TRP A 191 4.72 2.01 -11.74
C TRP A 191 4.11 3.02 -12.70
N LYS A 192 2.80 3.00 -12.91
CA LYS A 192 2.10 3.93 -13.82
C LYS A 192 2.17 5.37 -13.34
N ILE A 193 2.13 5.58 -12.01
CA ILE A 193 2.30 6.91 -11.41
C ILE A 193 3.73 7.42 -11.65
N LEU A 194 4.73 6.56 -11.43
CA LEU A 194 6.14 6.93 -11.52
C LEU A 194 6.65 7.06 -12.96
N SER A 195 6.11 6.28 -13.89
CA SER A 195 6.51 6.33 -15.29
C SER A 195 5.81 7.48 -16.02
N LYS A 196 6.57 8.41 -16.60
CA LYS A 196 6.06 9.47 -17.51
C LYS A 196 5.48 8.93 -18.84
N GLY A 197 5.33 7.62 -19.00
CA GLY A 197 4.88 6.95 -20.22
C GLY A 197 4.81 5.43 -20.06
N ASN A 198 4.52 4.71 -21.15
CA ASN A 198 4.41 3.26 -21.11
C ASN A 198 5.76 2.59 -20.86
N LEU A 199 5.85 1.77 -19.82
CA LEU A 199 7.01 0.91 -19.59
C LEU A 199 7.00 -0.30 -20.53
N PRO A 200 8.17 -0.77 -21.00
CA PRO A 200 8.25 -2.06 -21.67
C PRO A 200 7.73 -3.18 -20.74
N ALA A 201 7.34 -4.30 -21.35
CA ALA A 201 6.79 -5.45 -20.62
C ALA A 201 7.75 -5.92 -19.51
N LYS A 202 7.24 -6.12 -18.28
CA LYS A 202 8.08 -6.33 -17.09
C LYS A 202 9.00 -7.56 -17.17
N ARG A 203 8.63 -8.56 -17.97
CA ARG A 203 9.39 -9.81 -18.15
C ARG A 203 10.53 -9.69 -19.16
N THR A 204 10.59 -8.62 -19.95
CA THR A 204 11.69 -8.42 -20.90
C THR A 204 12.90 -7.81 -20.21
N VAL A 205 14.09 -8.07 -20.75
CA VAL A 205 15.34 -7.46 -20.26
C VAL A 205 15.23 -5.93 -20.26
N SER A 206 14.72 -5.33 -21.34
CA SER A 206 14.49 -3.89 -21.43
C SER A 206 13.50 -3.36 -20.38
N GLY A 207 12.43 -4.10 -20.10
CA GLY A 207 11.44 -3.72 -19.10
C GLY A 207 11.97 -3.79 -17.67
N ARG A 208 12.86 -4.74 -17.38
CA ARG A 208 13.58 -4.83 -16.10
C ARG A 208 14.60 -3.71 -15.96
N TYR A 209 15.42 -3.44 -16.99
CA TYR A 209 16.36 -2.32 -16.97
C TYR A 209 15.67 -0.99 -16.70
N ARG A 210 14.57 -0.70 -17.41
CA ARG A 210 13.86 0.58 -17.24
C ARG A 210 13.27 0.75 -15.84
N ARG A 211 12.78 -0.33 -15.21
CA ARG A 211 12.27 -0.31 -13.83
C ARG A 211 13.39 -0.17 -12.81
N ALA A 212 14.51 -0.86 -13.00
CA ALA A 212 15.70 -0.71 -12.15
C ALA A 212 16.23 0.73 -12.21
N GLU A 213 16.36 1.29 -13.41
CA GLU A 213 16.78 2.68 -13.62
C GLU A 213 15.85 3.69 -12.92
N LEU A 214 14.52 3.51 -13.04
CA LEU A 214 13.57 4.36 -12.33
C LEU A 214 13.74 4.28 -10.81
N LEU A 215 13.92 3.09 -10.24
CA LEU A 215 14.17 2.96 -8.79
C LEU A 215 15.48 3.61 -8.38
N THR A 216 16.53 3.50 -9.19
CA THR A 216 17.80 4.20 -8.95
C THR A 216 17.64 5.73 -9.00
N GLN A 217 16.84 6.26 -9.94
CA GLN A 217 16.50 7.68 -10.01
C GLN A 217 15.71 8.15 -8.78
N LEU A 218 14.94 7.25 -8.16
CA LEU A 218 14.24 7.48 -6.88
C LEU A 218 15.14 7.28 -5.66
N GLY A 219 16.45 7.10 -5.86
CA GLY A 219 17.46 6.99 -4.81
C GLY A 219 17.73 5.58 -4.28
N VAL A 220 17.06 4.55 -4.81
CA VAL A 220 17.30 3.16 -4.40
C VAL A 220 18.68 2.70 -4.86
N LYS A 221 19.44 2.09 -3.94
CA LYS A 221 20.77 1.55 -4.19
C LYS A 221 20.73 0.03 -4.12
N PHE A 222 20.91 -0.64 -5.26
CA PHE A 222 20.99 -2.10 -5.30
C PHE A 222 22.39 -2.57 -4.87
N ALA A 223 22.45 -3.61 -4.03
CA ALA A 223 23.71 -4.15 -3.54
C ALA A 223 24.53 -4.90 -4.61
N SER A 224 23.86 -5.49 -5.62
CA SER A 224 24.50 -6.19 -6.74
C SER A 224 24.42 -5.37 -8.02
N SER A 225 25.40 -5.55 -8.90
CA SER A 225 25.38 -5.06 -10.28
C SER A 225 24.48 -5.89 -11.21
N ASP A 226 24.04 -7.07 -10.76
CA ASP A 226 23.15 -7.92 -11.53
C ASP A 226 21.78 -7.26 -11.71
N LEU A 227 21.20 -7.42 -12.90
CA LEU A 227 19.86 -6.88 -13.19
C LEU A 227 18.80 -7.63 -12.37
N PRO A 228 18.06 -6.97 -11.45
CA PRO A 228 17.06 -7.63 -10.63
C PRO A 228 15.94 -8.25 -11.45
N THR A 229 15.31 -9.32 -10.93
CA THR A 229 14.13 -9.94 -11.56
C THR A 229 12.93 -8.99 -11.53
N ASN A 230 11.90 -9.25 -12.34
CA ASN A 230 10.70 -8.42 -12.31
C ASN A 230 9.98 -8.48 -10.95
N ASP A 231 10.06 -9.62 -10.26
CA ASP A 231 9.43 -9.84 -8.97
C ASP A 231 10.22 -9.12 -7.85
N GLN A 232 11.56 -9.15 -7.90
CA GLN A 232 12.43 -8.33 -7.05
C GLN A 232 12.18 -6.83 -7.25
N LEU A 233 11.93 -6.38 -8.48
CA LEU A 233 11.62 -4.97 -8.77
C LEU A 233 10.24 -4.56 -8.23
N ASP A 234 9.23 -5.42 -8.34
CA ASP A 234 7.90 -5.17 -7.76
C ASP A 234 7.98 -5.17 -6.21
N ALA A 235 8.72 -6.09 -5.61
CA ALA A 235 9.02 -6.09 -4.16
C ALA A 235 9.79 -4.84 -3.71
N THR A 236 10.76 -4.36 -4.50
CA THR A 236 11.49 -3.11 -4.20
C THR A 236 10.55 -1.92 -4.23
N LEU A 237 9.67 -1.85 -5.23
CA LEU A 237 8.69 -0.77 -5.31
C LEU A 237 7.72 -0.80 -4.14
N ALA A 238 7.27 -1.99 -3.71
CA ALA A 238 6.47 -2.15 -2.49
C ALA A 238 7.19 -1.58 -1.25
N ALA A 239 8.47 -1.93 -1.05
CA ALA A 239 9.28 -1.40 0.04
C ALA A 239 9.44 0.13 -0.04
N TRP A 240 9.65 0.65 -1.25
CA TRP A 240 9.79 2.09 -1.46
C TRP A 240 8.49 2.86 -1.22
N VAL A 241 7.33 2.28 -1.55
CA VAL A 241 6.02 2.85 -1.19
C VAL A 241 5.84 2.90 0.33
N ALA A 242 6.28 1.86 1.06
CA ALA A 242 6.30 1.90 2.53
C ALA A 242 7.21 3.01 3.08
N TYR A 243 8.37 3.26 2.46
CA TYR A 243 9.22 4.41 2.80
C TYR A 243 8.49 5.74 2.56
N LYS A 244 7.89 5.93 1.38
CA LYS A 244 7.11 7.13 1.06
C LYS A 244 5.93 7.34 2.02
N PHE A 245 5.25 6.26 2.42
CA PHE A 245 4.21 6.30 3.44
C PHE A 245 4.73 6.79 4.79
N TRP A 246 5.89 6.28 5.23
CA TRP A 246 6.51 6.66 6.48
C TRP A 246 6.88 8.15 6.55
N ILE A 247 7.40 8.73 5.45
CA ILE A 247 7.70 10.17 5.36
C ILE A 247 6.47 11.03 5.03
N GLY A 248 5.29 10.43 4.84
CA GLY A 248 4.04 11.15 4.58
C GLY A 248 3.87 11.65 3.14
N GLU A 249 4.53 11.01 2.19
CA GLU A 249 4.52 11.28 0.74
C GLU A 249 3.81 10.16 -0.05
N SER A 250 2.68 9.71 0.49
CA SER A 250 1.82 8.71 -0.12
C SER A 250 0.36 9.17 -0.10
N SER A 251 -0.47 8.58 -0.96
CA SER A 251 -1.92 8.60 -0.84
C SER A 251 -2.42 7.27 -0.27
N ILE A 252 -3.62 7.30 0.29
CA ILE A 252 -4.26 6.18 0.96
C ILE A 252 -5.64 6.07 0.29
N GLU A 253 -5.80 5.06 -0.56
CA GLU A 253 -6.99 4.90 -1.41
C GLU A 253 -7.89 3.79 -0.88
N GLY A 254 -9.18 4.08 -0.67
CA GLY A 254 -10.16 3.08 -0.23
C GLY A 254 -10.96 3.52 0.98
N THR A 255 -11.47 2.52 1.71
CA THR A 255 -12.18 2.69 2.99
C THR A 255 -11.48 1.90 4.08
N ALA A 256 -11.74 2.27 5.33
CA ALA A 256 -11.10 1.63 6.47
C ALA A 256 -11.43 0.13 6.48
N PRO A 257 -10.44 -0.74 6.76
CA PRO A 257 -10.72 -2.17 6.86
C PRO A 257 -11.53 -2.49 8.11
N GLU A 258 -12.41 -3.46 8.00
CA GLU A 258 -13.24 -3.97 9.10
C GLU A 258 -13.05 -5.48 9.26
N MET A 259 -13.07 -5.97 10.49
CA MET A 259 -12.99 -7.40 10.77
C MET A 259 -14.37 -8.05 10.64
N ASP A 260 -14.49 -9.05 9.78
CA ASP A 260 -15.64 -9.95 9.71
C ASP A 260 -15.28 -11.24 10.45
N GLU A 261 -15.54 -11.22 11.76
CA GLU A 261 -15.24 -12.32 12.68
C GLU A 261 -15.91 -13.64 12.28
N LEU A 262 -17.13 -13.57 11.74
CA LEU A 262 -17.89 -14.75 11.34
C LEU A 262 -17.20 -15.52 10.22
N ASN A 263 -16.62 -14.80 9.26
CA ASN A 263 -15.94 -15.38 8.12
C ASN A 263 -14.41 -15.39 8.26
N SER A 264 -13.87 -14.89 9.38
CA SER A 264 -12.42 -14.77 9.62
C SER A 264 -11.71 -14.07 8.46
N ILE A 265 -12.25 -12.93 8.04
CA ILE A 265 -11.77 -12.19 6.88
C ILE A 265 -11.80 -10.68 7.14
N ILE A 266 -10.94 -9.94 6.44
CA ILE A 266 -10.98 -8.48 6.46
C ILE A 266 -11.89 -8.01 5.32
N ARG A 267 -12.74 -7.03 5.61
CA ARG A 267 -13.59 -6.32 4.65
C ARG A 267 -12.95 -4.98 4.29
N GLU A 268 -13.01 -4.63 3.01
CA GLU A 268 -12.42 -3.43 2.43
C GLU A 268 -10.91 -3.30 2.76
N GLY A 269 -10.46 -2.09 3.10
CA GLY A 269 -9.06 -1.76 3.35
C GLY A 269 -8.46 -0.81 2.32
N TYR A 270 -7.35 -0.20 2.74
CA TYR A 270 -6.64 0.80 1.95
C TYR A 270 -5.53 0.21 1.08
N ILE A 271 -5.40 0.70 -0.14
CA ILE A 271 -4.18 0.55 -0.94
C ILE A 271 -3.35 1.83 -0.79
N VAL A 272 -2.10 1.67 -0.37
CA VAL A 272 -1.15 2.79 -0.27
C VAL A 272 -0.45 2.97 -1.61
N MET A 273 -0.45 4.20 -2.12
CA MET A 273 0.15 4.58 -3.41
C MET A 273 1.13 5.74 -3.22
N PRO A 274 2.21 5.83 -3.99
CA PRO A 274 3.11 6.97 -3.90
C PRO A 274 2.46 8.23 -4.49
N THR A 275 2.80 9.40 -3.93
CA THR A 275 2.47 10.69 -4.56
C THR A 275 3.71 11.27 -5.22
N LEU A 276 3.55 11.82 -6.43
CA LEU A 276 4.60 12.65 -7.02
C LEU A 276 4.60 14.01 -6.32
N SER A 277 5.69 14.35 -5.66
CA SER A 277 5.93 15.69 -5.16
C SER A 277 6.04 16.64 -6.36
N SER A 278 5.32 17.76 -6.35
CA SER A 278 5.27 18.73 -7.45
C SER A 278 6.63 19.38 -7.83
N GLY A 279 7.72 19.03 -7.14
CA GLY A 279 9.09 19.48 -7.42
C GLY A 279 9.99 18.44 -8.09
N GLU A 280 9.57 17.19 -8.26
CA GLU A 280 10.39 16.11 -8.88
C GLU A 280 10.20 16.02 -10.40
N VAL A 281 9.60 17.03 -11.03
CA VAL A 281 9.68 17.22 -12.48
C VAL A 281 11.06 17.84 -12.78
N HIS A 282 12.09 17.00 -12.82
CA HIS A 282 13.36 17.37 -13.45
C HIS A 282 13.06 17.73 -14.91
N ASN A 283 13.05 19.04 -15.18
CA ASN A 283 13.12 19.61 -16.52
C ASN A 283 14.57 19.52 -16.98
N ASP A 284 15.00 18.33 -17.39
CA ASP A 284 16.17 18.21 -18.25
C ASP A 284 15.70 18.51 -19.68
N ILE A 285 15.43 19.78 -19.95
CA ILE A 285 15.49 20.30 -21.31
C ILE A 285 16.96 20.62 -21.50
N GLU A 286 17.71 19.68 -22.09
CA GLU A 286 18.96 20.02 -22.74
C GLU A 286 18.64 21.05 -23.83
N GLU A 287 18.96 22.30 -23.54
CA GLU A 287 18.97 23.38 -24.51
C GLU A 287 20.08 23.07 -25.51
N VAL A 288 19.74 22.36 -26.57
CA VAL A 288 20.63 22.16 -27.71
C VAL A 288 20.83 23.53 -28.35
N ALA A 289 22.01 24.11 -28.15
CA ALA A 289 22.42 25.33 -28.82
C ALA A 289 22.36 25.12 -30.35
N PRO A 290 21.74 26.04 -31.11
CA PRO A 290 21.73 25.95 -32.56
C PRO A 290 23.14 26.17 -33.10
N VAL A 291 23.57 25.27 -34.00
CA VAL A 291 24.76 25.40 -34.85
C VAL A 291 24.45 26.33 -36.02
#